data_AF-A0A1F9ST51-F1
#
_entry.id   AF-A0A1F9ST51-F1
#
_cell.length_a   1.000
_cell.length_b   1.000
_cell.length_c   1.000
_cell.angle_alpha   90.00
_cell.angle_beta   90.00
_cell.angle_gamma   90.00
#
_symmetry.space_group_name_H-M   'P 1'
#
loop_
_entity.id
_entity.type
_entity.pdbx_description
1 polymer ?
#
loop_
_entity_poly.entity_id
_entity_poly.type
_entity_poly.pdbx_seq_one_letter_code
_entity_poly.pdbx_strand_id
1 'polypeptide(L)'
;MKTKRQIIKIDERLCDGCGNCVTGCHEGALQVIDGKARLISDLLCDGLGACIGECPRGAIKIEEREAVPYDEVRVMEGMVKQGPNTIKAHLKHLKDHAQKKFLKQAFDYLKEHKIANPMEEAVKKEHRHGGHEPCGCPGGRTMDLREVCGCEEDGADPAARSQLRQWPVQLHLASPMAPYFEKADVVIAADCTAYAYGNFHNDFIKGKAIVIACPKLDDGQELYAEKIQALIEDAKVNTLTVVTMEVPCCSGLLALVRTAAAAASRKVPIKHVVIGIQGGVKSETRE
;
A
#
# COMPACT_ATOMS: atom_id res chain seq x y z
N MET A 1 -9.70 3.23 22.66
CA MET A 1 -9.80 4.66 22.33
C MET A 1 -9.93 4.73 20.82
N LYS A 2 -10.96 5.38 20.25
CA LYS A 2 -11.10 5.43 18.78
C LYS A 2 -10.00 6.33 18.23
N THR A 3 -9.03 5.76 17.53
CA THR A 3 -8.00 6.52 16.82
C THR A 3 -8.68 7.35 15.73
N LYS A 4 -8.18 8.54 15.42
CA LYS A 4 -8.74 9.38 14.35
C LYS A 4 -7.76 9.40 13.19
N ARG A 5 -8.26 9.38 11.96
CA ARG A 5 -7.45 9.47 10.74
C ARG A 5 -7.80 10.71 9.94
N GLN A 6 -6.81 11.27 9.28
CA GLN A 6 -7.00 12.32 8.30
C GLN A 6 -7.39 11.69 6.95
N ILE A 7 -8.33 12.30 6.25
CA ILE A 7 -8.74 11.92 4.90
C ILE A 7 -9.06 13.16 4.09
N ILE A 8 -8.82 13.11 2.78
CA ILE A 8 -9.15 14.23 1.91
C ILE A 8 -10.65 14.24 1.59
N LYS A 9 -11.21 15.45 1.56
CA LYS A 9 -12.56 15.76 1.11
C LYS A 9 -12.48 16.71 -0.07
N ILE A 10 -13.23 16.41 -1.12
CA ILE A 10 -13.29 17.23 -2.34
C ILE A 10 -14.65 17.94 -2.39
N ASP A 11 -14.65 19.27 -2.51
CA ASP A 11 -15.84 20.07 -2.81
C ASP A 11 -16.08 20.07 -4.33
N GLU A 12 -17.07 19.29 -4.76
CA GLU A 12 -17.43 19.13 -6.17
C GLU A 12 -17.86 20.43 -6.86
N ARG A 13 -18.32 21.42 -6.09
CA ARG A 13 -18.75 22.71 -6.64
C ARG A 13 -17.57 23.56 -7.07
N LEU A 14 -16.43 23.42 -6.38
CA LEU A 14 -15.20 24.12 -6.69
C LEU A 14 -14.32 23.36 -7.68
N CYS A 15 -14.42 22.03 -7.71
CA CYS A 15 -13.66 21.19 -8.61
C CYS A 15 -14.10 21.40 -10.07
N ASP A 16 -13.17 21.70 -10.97
CA ASP A 16 -13.41 21.83 -12.41
C ASP A 16 -12.90 20.63 -13.23
N GLY A 17 -12.35 19.61 -12.55
CA GLY A 17 -11.87 18.39 -13.19
C GLY A 17 -10.49 18.50 -13.84
N CYS A 18 -9.70 19.54 -13.55
CA CYS A 18 -8.36 19.72 -14.14
C CYS A 18 -7.38 18.55 -13.92
N GLY A 19 -7.54 17.77 -12.84
CA GLY A 19 -6.78 16.54 -12.62
C GLY A 19 -5.39 16.70 -12.00
N ASN A 20 -4.92 17.92 -11.71
CA ASN A 20 -3.61 18.16 -11.07
C ASN A 20 -3.43 17.43 -9.73
N CYS A 21 -4.51 17.25 -8.98
CA CYS A 21 -4.49 16.50 -7.73
C CYS A 21 -4.23 15.00 -7.93
N VAL A 22 -4.56 14.44 -9.09
CA VAL A 22 -4.34 13.02 -9.41
C VAL A 22 -2.85 12.76 -9.61
N THR A 23 -2.12 13.67 -10.27
CA THR A 23 -0.66 13.55 -10.44
C THR A 23 0.09 13.68 -9.11
N GLY A 24 -0.42 14.49 -8.18
CA GLY A 24 0.15 14.62 -6.83
C GLY A 24 -0.23 13.49 -5.86
N CYS A 25 -1.15 12.59 -6.24
CA CYS A 25 -1.57 11.47 -5.41
C CYS A 25 -0.71 10.24 -5.71
N HIS A 26 0.43 10.15 -5.03
CA HIS A 26 1.39 9.05 -5.16
C HIS A 26 0.78 7.67 -4.87
N GLU A 27 -0.20 7.64 -3.97
CA GLU A 27 -0.94 6.44 -3.58
C GLU A 27 -2.00 6.00 -4.61
N GLY A 28 -2.32 6.84 -5.60
CA GLY A 28 -3.33 6.51 -6.63
C GLY A 28 -4.77 6.47 -6.12
N ALA A 29 -5.06 7.12 -4.99
CA ALA A 29 -6.39 7.18 -4.38
C ALA A 29 -7.39 8.08 -5.14
N LEU A 30 -6.90 8.98 -6.01
CA LEU A 30 -7.69 9.95 -6.75
C LEU A 30 -7.78 9.61 -8.24
N GLN A 31 -8.95 9.85 -8.85
CA GLN A 31 -9.16 9.82 -10.30
C GLN A 31 -10.09 10.94 -10.76
N VAL A 32 -9.96 11.41 -12.00
CA VAL A 32 -10.96 12.30 -12.61
C VAL A 32 -12.05 11.45 -13.27
N ILE A 33 -13.27 11.60 -12.79
CA ILE A 33 -14.46 10.87 -13.28
C ILE A 33 -15.59 11.87 -13.43
N ASP A 34 -16.27 11.84 -14.57
CA ASP A 34 -17.37 12.75 -14.90
C ASP A 34 -17.00 14.23 -14.75
N GLY A 35 -15.77 14.57 -15.13
CA GLY A 35 -15.24 15.95 -15.05
C GLY A 35 -15.00 16.44 -13.62
N LYS A 36 -14.90 15.54 -12.63
CA LYS A 36 -14.62 15.87 -11.23
C LYS A 36 -13.53 14.95 -10.67
N ALA A 37 -12.69 15.48 -9.79
CA ALA A 37 -11.79 14.64 -9.00
C ALA A 37 -12.60 13.85 -7.98
N ARG A 38 -12.39 12.55 -7.92
CA ARG A 38 -13.06 11.58 -7.06
C ARG A 38 -12.02 10.83 -6.25
N LEU A 39 -12.29 10.67 -4.95
CA LEU A 39 -11.57 9.73 -4.12
C LEU A 39 -12.17 8.35 -4.37
N ILE A 40 -11.43 7.50 -5.09
CA ILE A 40 -11.89 6.16 -5.49
C ILE A 40 -11.42 5.08 -4.53
N SER A 41 -10.55 5.39 -3.56
CA SER A 41 -10.08 4.43 -2.57
C SER A 41 -9.75 5.14 -1.26
N ASP A 42 -10.67 5.07 -0.29
CA ASP A 42 -10.42 5.54 1.07
C ASP A 42 -9.24 4.79 1.71
N LEU A 43 -8.97 3.56 1.29
CA LEU A 43 -7.85 2.76 1.82
C LEU A 43 -6.49 3.31 1.43
N LEU A 44 -6.37 3.86 0.21
CA LEU A 44 -5.11 4.40 -0.30
C LEU A 44 -4.94 5.89 0.03
N CYS A 45 -5.96 6.56 0.56
CA CYS A 45 -5.78 7.92 1.05
C CYS A 45 -5.05 7.93 2.39
N ASP A 46 -3.78 8.31 2.35
CA ASP A 46 -2.90 8.49 3.50
C ASP A 46 -3.25 9.70 4.40
N GLY A 47 -4.02 10.66 3.89
CA GLY A 47 -4.42 11.86 4.62
C GLY A 47 -3.34 12.95 4.70
N LEU A 48 -2.17 12.76 4.06
CA LEU A 48 -1.03 13.70 4.09
C LEU A 48 -1.31 15.01 3.37
N GLY A 49 -2.28 15.02 2.44
CA GLY A 49 -2.74 16.25 1.79
C GLY A 49 -1.81 16.77 0.68
N ALA A 50 -0.91 15.95 0.14
CA ALA A 50 -0.05 16.34 -1.00
C ALA A 50 -0.86 16.92 -2.19
N CYS A 51 -2.08 16.41 -2.41
CA CYS A 51 -2.98 16.88 -3.46
C CYS A 51 -3.60 18.26 -3.22
N ILE A 52 -3.55 18.82 -1.99
CA ILE A 52 -4.19 20.10 -1.64
C ILE A 52 -3.50 21.26 -2.36
N GLY A 53 -2.16 21.28 -2.32
CA GLY A 53 -1.35 22.32 -2.97
C GLY A 53 -1.47 22.32 -4.49
N GLU A 54 -1.77 21.16 -5.07
CA GLU A 54 -1.95 20.97 -6.51
C GLU A 54 -3.30 21.47 -7.03
N CYS A 55 -4.27 21.75 -6.14
CA CYS A 55 -5.61 22.15 -6.56
C CYS A 55 -5.70 23.68 -6.76
N PRO A 56 -5.72 24.19 -8.01
CA PRO A 56 -5.76 25.63 -8.26
C PRO A 56 -7.08 26.28 -7.82
N ARG A 57 -8.11 25.47 -7.59
CA ARG A 57 -9.45 25.92 -7.14
C ARG A 57 -9.64 25.86 -5.62
N GLY A 58 -8.67 25.32 -4.88
CA GLY A 58 -8.81 25.09 -3.43
C GLY A 58 -9.98 24.15 -3.09
N ALA A 59 -10.30 23.21 -3.97
CA ALA A 59 -11.45 22.32 -3.82
C ALA A 59 -11.19 21.17 -2.81
N ILE A 60 -9.95 20.95 -2.38
CA ILE A 60 -9.55 19.80 -1.55
C ILE A 60 -9.22 20.29 -0.15
N LYS A 61 -9.77 19.59 0.87
CA LYS A 61 -9.51 19.85 2.29
C LYS A 61 -9.21 18.55 3.01
N ILE A 62 -8.44 18.59 4.08
CA ILE A 62 -8.36 17.47 5.02
C ILE A 62 -9.54 17.56 5.98
N GLU A 63 -10.19 16.43 6.22
CA GLU A 63 -11.10 16.26 7.34
C GLU A 63 -10.64 15.09 8.23
N GLU A 64 -10.95 15.21 9.50
CA GLU A 64 -10.64 14.19 10.50
C GLU A 64 -11.87 13.30 10.68
N ARG A 65 -11.70 11.99 10.50
CA ARG A 65 -12.76 10.99 10.71
C ARG A 65 -12.28 9.95 11.73
N GLU A 66 -13.21 9.33 12.46
CA GLU A 66 -12.87 8.21 13.33
C GLU A 66 -12.28 7.07 12.49
N ALA A 67 -11.09 6.59 12.86
CA ALA A 67 -10.46 5.41 12.29
C ALA A 67 -11.18 4.17 12.82
N VAL A 68 -12.30 3.87 12.18
CA VAL A 68 -12.95 2.56 12.27
C VAL A 68 -12.21 1.57 11.36
N PRO A 69 -12.23 0.26 11.67
CA PRO A 69 -11.77 -0.75 10.73
C PRO A 69 -12.40 -0.54 9.35
N TYR A 70 -11.63 -0.78 8.29
CA TYR A 70 -12.09 -0.60 6.93
C TYR A 70 -13.40 -1.35 6.69
N ASP A 71 -14.42 -0.62 6.26
CA ASP A 71 -15.76 -1.12 6.01
C ASP A 71 -16.18 -0.74 4.60
N GLU A 72 -16.04 -1.71 3.69
CA GLU A 72 -16.37 -1.57 2.27
C GLU A 72 -17.82 -1.14 2.04
N VAL A 73 -18.75 -1.56 2.90
CA VAL A 73 -20.17 -1.20 2.79
C VAL A 73 -20.35 0.32 2.92
N ARG A 74 -19.66 0.95 3.87
CA ARG A 74 -19.70 2.41 4.07
C ARG A 74 -19.02 3.17 2.93
N VAL A 75 -17.95 2.61 2.37
CA VAL A 75 -17.30 3.18 1.18
C VAL A 75 -18.30 3.20 0.04
N MET A 76 -18.99 2.08 -0.21
CA MET A 76 -20.01 1.97 -1.25
C MET A 76 -21.20 2.93 -1.05
N GLU A 77 -21.66 3.16 0.19
CA GLU A 77 -22.68 4.19 0.49
C GLU A 77 -22.28 5.59 0.00
N GLY A 78 -20.99 5.91 0.08
CA GLY A 78 -20.42 7.16 -0.42
C GLY A 78 -20.25 7.16 -1.94
N MET A 79 -19.74 6.07 -2.50
CA MET A 79 -19.46 5.95 -3.95
C MET A 79 -20.72 5.99 -4.79
N VAL A 80 -21.81 5.37 -4.33
CA VAL A 80 -23.09 5.32 -5.06
C VAL A 80 -23.67 6.71 -5.28
N LYS A 81 -23.52 7.62 -4.31
CA LYS A 81 -23.97 9.02 -4.43
C LYS A 81 -23.23 9.79 -5.53
N GLN A 82 -22.05 9.32 -5.92
CA GLN A 82 -21.18 9.93 -6.92
C GLN A 82 -21.37 9.34 -8.32
N GLY A 83 -22.31 8.40 -8.49
CA GLY A 83 -22.74 7.89 -9.79
C GLY A 83 -22.05 6.61 -10.28
N PRO A 84 -22.55 6.03 -11.39
CA PRO A 84 -22.16 4.70 -11.86
C PRO A 84 -20.71 4.60 -12.34
N ASN A 85 -20.13 5.67 -12.89
CA ASN A 85 -18.74 5.66 -13.33
C ASN A 85 -17.76 5.63 -12.14
N THR A 86 -18.12 6.28 -11.03
CA THR A 86 -17.36 6.20 -9.77
C THR A 86 -17.41 4.80 -9.19
N ILE A 87 -18.60 4.17 -9.16
CA ILE A 87 -18.76 2.76 -8.76
C ILE A 87 -17.88 1.86 -9.64
N LYS A 88 -17.91 2.05 -10.96
CA LYS A 88 -17.10 1.26 -11.91
C LYS A 88 -15.60 1.39 -11.66
N ALA A 89 -15.12 2.62 -11.46
CA ALA A 89 -13.70 2.88 -11.19
C ALA A 89 -13.26 2.23 -9.87
N HIS A 90 -14.09 2.34 -8.83
CA HIS A 90 -13.83 1.72 -7.54
C HIS A 90 -13.80 0.18 -7.61
N LEU A 91 -14.79 -0.45 -8.26
CA LEU A 91 -14.81 -1.90 -8.43
C LEU A 91 -13.62 -2.39 -9.29
N LYS A 92 -13.26 -1.65 -10.35
CA LYS A 92 -12.06 -1.93 -11.15
C LYS A 92 -10.81 -1.87 -10.27
N HIS A 93 -10.68 -0.85 -9.44
CA HIS A 93 -9.58 -0.72 -8.48
C HIS A 93 -9.49 -1.93 -7.52
N LEU A 94 -10.59 -2.30 -6.87
CA LEU A 94 -10.62 -3.47 -5.97
C LEU A 94 -10.18 -4.75 -6.71
N LYS A 95 -10.60 -4.92 -7.97
CA LYS A 95 -10.21 -6.04 -8.82
C LYS A 95 -8.73 -6.00 -9.20
N ASP A 96 -8.24 -4.86 -9.67
CA ASP A 96 -6.86 -4.68 -10.15
C ASP A 96 -5.85 -4.86 -9.00
N HIS A 97 -6.23 -4.55 -7.76
CA HIS A 97 -5.43 -4.77 -6.56
C HIS A 97 -5.71 -6.11 -5.85
N ALA A 98 -6.41 -7.04 -6.53
CA ALA A 98 -6.73 -8.38 -6.03
C ALA A 98 -7.40 -8.42 -4.64
N GLN A 99 -8.17 -7.39 -4.29
CA GLN A 99 -8.87 -7.26 -3.01
C GLN A 99 -10.17 -8.06 -3.00
N LYS A 100 -10.08 -9.38 -3.18
CA LYS A 100 -11.22 -10.30 -3.42
C LYS A 100 -12.31 -10.21 -2.35
N LYS A 101 -11.94 -10.03 -1.07
CA LYS A 101 -12.88 -9.92 0.05
C LYS A 101 -13.74 -8.67 -0.04
N PHE A 102 -13.11 -7.51 -0.27
CA PHE A 102 -13.80 -6.23 -0.39
C PHE A 102 -14.59 -6.15 -1.69
N LEU A 103 -14.04 -6.66 -2.80
CA LEU A 103 -14.78 -6.76 -4.05
C LEU A 103 -16.09 -7.55 -3.89
N LYS A 104 -16.08 -8.65 -3.13
CA LYS A 104 -17.30 -9.40 -2.80
C LYS A 104 -18.28 -8.56 -1.97
N GLN A 105 -17.81 -7.88 -0.94
CA GLN A 105 -18.65 -7.00 -0.10
C GLN A 105 -19.29 -5.87 -0.93
N ALA A 106 -18.54 -5.28 -1.85
CA ALA A 106 -19.05 -4.25 -2.76
C ALA A 106 -20.14 -4.80 -3.69
N PHE A 107 -19.98 -6.01 -4.24
CA PHE A 107 -21.02 -6.66 -5.03
C PHE A 107 -22.26 -7.02 -4.21
N ASP A 108 -22.07 -7.54 -2.99
CA ASP A 108 -23.17 -7.87 -2.08
C ASP A 108 -23.99 -6.60 -1.75
N TYR A 109 -23.32 -5.46 -1.51
CA TYR A 109 -23.97 -4.16 -1.31
C TYR A 109 -24.80 -3.71 -2.51
N LEU A 110 -24.23 -3.75 -3.73
CA LEU A 110 -24.96 -3.35 -4.94
C LEU A 110 -26.22 -4.22 -5.16
N LYS A 111 -26.11 -5.53 -4.87
CA LYS A 111 -27.23 -6.46 -4.99
C LYS A 111 -28.33 -6.18 -3.96
N GLU A 112 -27.96 -5.96 -2.70
CA GLU A 112 -28.89 -5.67 -1.61
C GLU A 112 -29.67 -4.36 -1.86
N HIS A 113 -28.97 -3.34 -2.35
CA HIS A 113 -29.56 -2.03 -2.65
C HIS A 113 -30.20 -1.93 -4.05
N LYS A 114 -30.23 -3.02 -4.83
CA LYS A 114 -30.79 -3.08 -6.19
C LYS A 114 -30.16 -2.07 -7.16
N ILE A 115 -28.87 -1.81 -7.02
CA ILE A 115 -28.11 -0.89 -7.86
C ILE A 115 -27.48 -1.70 -9.00
N ALA A 116 -27.60 -1.21 -10.23
CA ALA A 116 -27.01 -1.87 -11.39
C ALA A 116 -25.48 -1.94 -11.27
N ASN A 117 -24.90 -3.10 -11.60
CA ASN A 117 -23.44 -3.29 -11.57
C ASN A 117 -22.80 -2.77 -12.88
N PRO A 118 -22.09 -1.63 -12.85
CA PRO A 118 -21.51 -1.04 -14.06
C PRO A 118 -20.30 -1.82 -14.62
N MET A 119 -19.82 -2.86 -13.92
CA MET A 119 -18.83 -3.80 -14.48
C MET A 119 -19.48 -4.91 -15.33
N GLU A 120 -20.74 -5.28 -15.09
CA GLU A 120 -21.45 -6.30 -15.88
C GLU A 120 -21.86 -5.76 -17.26
N GLU A 121 -22.20 -4.47 -17.35
CA GLU A 121 -22.54 -3.82 -18.62
C GLU A 121 -21.34 -3.72 -19.58
N ALA A 122 -20.11 -3.72 -19.05
CA ALA A 122 -18.89 -3.65 -19.85
C ALA A 122 -18.64 -4.92 -20.69
N VAL A 123 -19.30 -6.05 -20.38
CA VAL A 123 -19.16 -7.30 -21.15
C VAL A 123 -19.89 -7.22 -22.50
N LYS A 124 -20.74 -6.21 -22.74
CA LYS A 124 -21.55 -6.13 -23.98
C LYS A 124 -21.19 -5.03 -24.98
N LYS A 125 -20.26 -4.12 -24.69
CA LYS A 125 -19.83 -3.08 -25.66
C LYS A 125 -18.35 -2.74 -25.52
N GLU A 126 -17.49 -3.53 -26.17
CA GLU A 126 -16.18 -3.04 -26.59
C GLU A 126 -16.37 -2.11 -27.79
N HIS A 127 -16.29 -0.80 -27.56
CA HIS A 127 -15.89 0.14 -28.60
C HIS A 127 -14.58 0.79 -28.22
N ARG A 128 -13.60 0.53 -29.08
CA ARG A 128 -12.27 1.13 -29.13
C ARG A 128 -12.37 2.65 -29.11
N HIS A 129 -11.87 3.27 -28.05
CA HIS A 129 -11.28 4.60 -28.13
C HIS A 129 -9.98 4.60 -27.33
N GLY A 130 -8.87 4.71 -28.06
CA GLY A 130 -7.56 4.96 -27.48
C GLY A 130 -7.57 6.32 -26.80
N GLY A 131 -7.59 6.30 -25.48
CA GLY A 131 -7.29 7.43 -24.62
C GLY A 131 -6.15 6.99 -23.72
N HIS A 132 -5.05 7.72 -23.77
CA HIS A 132 -3.86 7.51 -22.97
C HIS A 132 -4.27 7.49 -21.48
N GLU A 133 -4.34 6.30 -20.87
CA GLU A 133 -4.48 6.16 -19.41
C GLU A 133 -3.34 6.97 -18.78
N PRO A 134 -3.60 7.81 -17.76
CA PRO A 134 -2.52 8.38 -16.96
C PRO A 134 -1.89 7.19 -16.23
N CYS A 135 -0.86 6.62 -16.85
CA CYS A 135 -0.03 5.58 -16.27
C CYS A 135 0.60 6.21 -15.03
N GLY A 136 0.04 5.93 -13.85
CA GLY A 136 0.66 6.28 -12.59
C GLY A 136 2.12 5.80 -12.60
N CYS A 137 3.01 6.57 -11.96
CA CYS A 137 4.41 6.19 -11.87
C CYS A 137 4.49 4.73 -11.39
N PRO A 138 5.14 3.82 -12.14
CA PRO A 138 5.30 2.43 -11.72
C PRO A 138 5.87 2.31 -10.30
N GLY A 139 6.62 3.33 -9.85
CA GLY A 139 7.17 3.45 -8.51
C GLY A 139 6.17 3.33 -7.36
N GLY A 140 4.92 3.78 -7.52
CA GLY A 140 3.87 3.66 -6.48
C GLY A 140 2.85 2.55 -6.74
N ARG A 141 2.90 1.92 -7.92
CA ARG A 141 1.89 0.94 -8.33
C ARG A 141 2.07 -0.37 -7.55
N THR A 142 1.06 -0.75 -6.78
CA THR A 142 1.03 -2.07 -6.13
C THR A 142 1.08 -3.18 -7.18
N MET A 143 2.09 -4.05 -7.11
CA MET A 143 2.26 -5.20 -7.98
C MET A 143 2.59 -6.44 -7.14
N ASP A 144 1.89 -7.53 -7.43
CA ASP A 144 2.18 -8.85 -6.87
C ASP A 144 3.10 -9.59 -7.84
N LEU A 145 4.33 -9.87 -7.43
CA LEU A 145 5.35 -10.52 -8.26
C LEU A 145 5.49 -12.01 -7.94
N ARG A 146 4.63 -12.56 -7.08
CA ARG A 146 4.67 -13.99 -6.71
C ARG A 146 4.49 -14.91 -7.91
N GLU A 147 3.71 -14.51 -8.91
CA GLU A 147 3.39 -15.31 -10.11
C GLU A 147 4.49 -15.25 -11.20
N VAL A 148 5.33 -14.22 -11.20
CA VAL A 148 6.44 -14.05 -12.17
C VAL A 148 7.57 -15.07 -11.92
N CYS A 149 7.49 -15.83 -10.82
CA CYS A 149 8.43 -16.89 -10.47
C CYS A 149 8.27 -18.17 -11.32
N GLY A 150 7.27 -18.27 -12.20
CA GLY A 150 6.99 -19.48 -12.99
C GLY A 150 7.41 -19.38 -14.46
N CYS A 151 8.69 -19.61 -14.76
CA CYS A 151 9.14 -20.24 -16.00
C CYS A 151 10.54 -20.84 -15.77
N GLU A 152 10.65 -22.12 -16.06
CA GLU A 152 11.92 -22.83 -16.21
C GLU A 152 12.55 -22.33 -17.53
N GLU A 153 13.62 -21.53 -17.43
CA GLU A 153 14.57 -21.35 -18.52
C GLU A 153 15.97 -21.59 -17.95
N ASP A 154 16.59 -22.66 -18.45
CA ASP A 154 17.93 -23.12 -18.15
C ASP A 154 18.98 -22.05 -18.51
N GLY A 155 19.75 -21.57 -17.52
CA GLY A 155 20.99 -20.83 -17.78
C GLY A 155 21.36 -19.70 -16.80
N ALA A 156 20.43 -19.20 -15.98
CA ALA A 156 20.76 -18.19 -14.98
C ALA A 156 21.34 -18.83 -13.69
N ASP A 157 22.46 -18.30 -13.19
CA ASP A 157 23.00 -18.69 -11.89
C ASP A 157 21.90 -18.54 -10.81
N PRO A 158 21.55 -19.61 -10.06
CA PRO A 158 20.57 -19.55 -8.98
C PRO A 158 20.82 -18.41 -7.98
N ALA A 159 22.09 -17.99 -7.80
CA ALA A 159 22.47 -16.88 -6.94
C ALA A 159 22.04 -15.50 -7.51
N ALA A 160 21.86 -15.37 -8.82
CA ALA A 160 21.53 -14.12 -9.51
C ALA A 160 20.01 -13.88 -9.69
N ARG A 161 19.16 -14.85 -9.33
CA ARG A 161 17.70 -14.72 -9.51
C ARG A 161 17.07 -13.87 -8.42
N SER A 162 16.34 -12.83 -8.82
CA SER A 162 15.59 -11.99 -7.89
C SER A 162 14.55 -12.81 -7.11
N GLN A 163 14.63 -12.70 -5.78
CA GLN A 163 13.67 -13.26 -4.84
C GLN A 163 12.54 -12.28 -4.45
N LEU A 164 12.45 -11.12 -5.12
CA LEU A 164 11.46 -10.10 -4.80
C LEU A 164 10.04 -10.57 -5.14
N ARG A 165 9.10 -10.41 -4.20
CA ARG A 165 7.72 -10.92 -4.34
C ARG A 165 6.67 -9.84 -4.58
N GLN A 166 7.03 -8.57 -4.44
CA GLN A 166 6.09 -7.46 -4.51
C GLN A 166 6.77 -6.14 -4.82
N TRP A 167 5.98 -5.18 -5.27
CA TRP A 167 6.33 -3.77 -5.42
C TRP A 167 5.14 -2.88 -5.01
N PRO A 168 5.34 -1.68 -4.43
CA PRO A 168 6.62 -1.09 -4.02
C PRO A 168 7.23 -1.74 -2.78
N VAL A 169 8.53 -1.52 -2.59
CA VAL A 169 9.28 -2.00 -1.41
C VAL A 169 9.47 -0.93 -0.35
N GLN A 170 9.31 0.34 -0.67
CA GLN A 170 9.43 1.43 0.30
C GLN A 170 8.26 1.39 1.29
N LEU A 171 8.52 1.36 2.60
CA LEU A 171 7.49 1.37 3.64
C LEU A 171 6.55 2.58 3.49
N HIS A 172 7.11 3.70 3.03
CA HIS A 172 6.35 4.91 2.72
C HIS A 172 5.24 4.67 1.69
N LEU A 173 5.49 3.86 0.66
CA LEU A 173 4.58 3.62 -0.46
C LEU A 173 3.80 2.30 -0.34
N ALA A 174 4.33 1.35 0.44
CA ALA A 174 3.69 0.06 0.60
C ALA A 174 2.41 0.20 1.41
N SER A 175 1.30 -0.31 0.87
CA SER A 175 0.04 -0.44 1.61
C SER A 175 0.10 -1.69 2.49
N PRO A 176 -0.12 -1.57 3.83
CA PRO A 176 -0.16 -2.74 4.73
C PRO A 176 -1.25 -3.75 4.36
N MET A 177 -2.31 -3.29 3.68
CA MET A 177 -3.45 -4.12 3.28
C MET A 177 -3.25 -4.86 1.95
N ALA A 178 -2.07 -4.75 1.34
CA ALA A 178 -1.81 -5.43 0.08
C ALA A 178 -1.83 -6.97 0.23
N PRO A 179 -2.39 -7.72 -0.74
CA PRO A 179 -2.57 -9.18 -0.63
C PRO A 179 -1.29 -10.00 -0.43
N TYR A 180 -0.12 -9.43 -0.76
CA TYR A 180 1.17 -10.09 -0.56
C TYR A 180 1.69 -10.01 0.88
N PHE A 181 1.11 -9.16 1.74
CA PHE A 181 1.42 -9.13 3.18
C PHE A 181 0.51 -10.04 4.02
N GLU A 182 -0.65 -10.45 3.49
CA GLU A 182 -1.60 -11.28 4.23
C GLU A 182 -0.96 -12.61 4.66
N LYS A 183 -0.83 -12.80 5.98
CA LYS A 183 -0.20 -13.98 6.60
C LYS A 183 1.18 -14.30 6.00
N ALA A 184 1.94 -13.27 5.66
CA ALA A 184 3.30 -13.41 5.13
C ALA A 184 4.34 -13.34 6.25
N ASP A 185 5.50 -13.95 6.03
CA ASP A 185 6.72 -13.56 6.73
C ASP A 185 7.24 -12.27 6.10
N VAL A 186 7.54 -11.26 6.93
CA VAL A 186 7.92 -9.92 6.45
C VAL A 186 9.32 -9.54 6.92
N VAL A 187 10.12 -9.03 6.00
CA VAL A 187 11.41 -8.40 6.27
C VAL A 187 11.22 -6.88 6.30
N ILE A 188 11.66 -6.24 7.37
CA ILE A 188 11.73 -4.77 7.49
C ILE A 188 13.22 -4.43 7.50
N ALA A 189 13.73 -3.88 6.40
CA ALA A 189 15.15 -3.69 6.21
C ALA A 189 15.56 -2.21 6.10
N ALA A 190 16.69 -1.84 6.69
CA ALA A 190 17.29 -0.54 6.42
C ALA A 190 17.85 -0.51 4.99
N ASP A 191 17.71 0.61 4.29
CA ASP A 191 18.04 0.76 2.86
C ASP A 191 19.43 0.25 2.49
N CYS A 192 20.44 0.54 3.31
CA CYS A 192 21.83 0.15 3.02
C CYS A 192 22.08 -1.36 3.10
N THR A 193 21.20 -2.14 3.74
CA THR A 193 21.47 -3.56 4.06
C THR A 193 21.60 -4.43 2.82
N ALA A 194 20.75 -4.22 1.82
CA ALA A 194 20.80 -4.98 0.57
C ALA A 194 22.06 -4.66 -0.27
N TYR A 195 22.60 -3.44 -0.13
CA TYR A 195 23.83 -3.04 -0.82
C TYR A 195 25.10 -3.46 -0.07
N ALA A 196 25.04 -3.55 1.26
CA ALA A 196 26.15 -4.01 2.08
C ALA A 196 26.27 -5.55 2.13
N TYR A 197 25.17 -6.28 1.98
CA TYR A 197 25.13 -7.74 2.08
C TYR A 197 24.83 -8.39 0.72
N GLY A 198 25.86 -8.92 0.06
CA GLY A 198 25.76 -9.37 -1.34
C GLY A 198 24.68 -10.44 -1.61
N ASN A 199 24.43 -11.36 -0.67
CA ASN A 199 23.45 -12.45 -0.85
C ASN A 199 22.06 -12.14 -0.25
N PHE A 200 21.69 -10.85 -0.18
CA PHE A 200 20.51 -10.40 0.56
C PHE A 200 19.20 -11.03 0.07
N HIS A 201 19.07 -11.20 -1.25
CA HIS A 201 17.88 -11.78 -1.85
C HIS A 201 17.62 -13.21 -1.34
N ASN A 202 18.65 -14.04 -1.29
CA ASN A 202 18.51 -15.44 -0.92
C ASN A 202 18.40 -15.65 0.59
N ASP A 203 19.16 -14.88 1.38
CA ASP A 203 19.26 -15.11 2.82
C ASP A 203 18.13 -14.42 3.62
N PHE A 204 17.64 -13.27 3.15
CA PHE A 204 16.65 -12.49 3.88
C PHE A 204 15.25 -12.57 3.29
N ILE A 205 15.08 -12.34 1.98
CA ILE A 205 13.75 -12.13 1.37
C ILE A 205 13.21 -13.32 0.56
N LYS A 206 13.98 -14.39 0.37
CA LYS A 206 13.49 -15.60 -0.28
C LYS A 206 12.26 -16.14 0.45
N GLY A 207 11.13 -16.18 -0.27
CA GLY A 207 9.85 -16.61 0.28
C GLY A 207 9.18 -15.62 1.24
N LYS A 208 9.68 -14.39 1.38
CA LYS A 208 9.15 -13.38 2.30
C LYS A 208 8.74 -12.10 1.57
N ALA A 209 7.80 -11.36 2.14
CA ALA A 209 7.54 -9.98 1.70
C ALA A 209 8.56 -9.04 2.36
N ILE A 210 8.74 -7.85 1.82
CA ILE A 210 9.73 -6.88 2.28
C ILE A 210 9.18 -5.45 2.27
N VAL A 211 9.56 -4.69 3.28
CA VAL A 211 9.55 -3.23 3.26
C VAL A 211 10.92 -2.69 3.65
N ILE A 212 11.32 -1.58 3.04
CA ILE A 212 12.54 -0.85 3.38
C ILE A 212 12.19 0.52 3.96
N ALA A 213 13.01 0.98 4.90
CA ALA A 213 12.86 2.29 5.52
C ALA A 213 14.20 2.76 6.10
N CYS A 214 14.46 4.06 6.03
CA CYS A 214 15.64 4.68 6.62
C CYS A 214 15.23 5.69 7.70
N PRO A 215 15.35 5.39 9.00
CA PRO A 215 14.91 6.30 10.07
C PRO A 215 15.68 7.64 10.11
N LYS A 216 16.79 7.76 9.38
CA LYS A 216 17.58 8.99 9.25
C LYS A 216 17.14 9.87 8.08
N LEU A 217 16.70 9.26 6.98
CA LEU A 217 16.41 9.96 5.72
C LEU A 217 14.91 10.13 5.49
N ASP A 218 14.11 9.25 6.07
CA ASP A 218 12.68 9.26 5.92
C ASP A 218 12.04 10.18 6.95
N ASP A 219 11.03 10.92 6.52
CA ASP A 219 10.16 11.70 7.41
C ASP A 219 8.94 10.88 7.84
N GLY A 220 8.23 11.33 8.89
CA GLY A 220 6.94 10.73 9.28
C GLY A 220 7.07 9.37 9.98
N GLN A 221 8.03 9.22 10.89
CA GLN A 221 8.30 7.96 11.60
C GLN A 221 7.08 7.44 12.39
N GLU A 222 6.18 8.31 12.85
CA GLU A 222 4.93 7.88 13.49
C GLU A 222 4.04 7.07 12.53
N LEU A 223 3.94 7.49 11.26
CA LEU A 223 3.18 6.77 10.23
C LEU A 223 3.79 5.39 9.95
N TYR A 224 5.11 5.24 10.08
CA TYR A 224 5.76 3.95 9.91
C TYR A 224 5.39 2.99 11.03
N ALA A 225 5.35 3.47 12.28
CA ALA A 225 4.89 2.66 13.40
C ALA A 225 3.43 2.22 13.21
N GLU A 226 2.55 3.11 12.77
CA GLU A 226 1.15 2.78 12.45
C GLU A 226 1.02 1.76 11.32
N LYS A 227 1.80 1.91 10.23
CA LYS A 227 1.83 0.94 9.12
C LYS A 227 2.34 -0.42 9.57
N ILE A 228 3.38 -0.46 10.39
CA ILE A 228 3.90 -1.72 10.95
C ILE A 228 2.86 -2.36 11.88
N GLN A 229 2.14 -1.56 12.68
CA GLN A 229 1.05 -2.07 13.51
C GLN A 229 -0.07 -2.67 12.64
N ALA A 230 -0.46 -2.01 11.54
CA ALA A 230 -1.44 -2.53 10.59
C ALA A 230 -0.98 -3.83 9.91
N LEU A 231 0.32 -3.98 9.61
CA LEU A 231 0.87 -5.26 9.15
C LEU A 231 0.66 -6.39 10.19
N ILE A 232 0.84 -6.08 11.47
CA ILE A 232 0.67 -7.05 12.57
C ILE A 232 -0.80 -7.44 12.77
N GLU A 233 -1.69 -6.44 12.77
CA GLU A 233 -3.11 -6.59 13.13
C GLU A 233 -3.98 -7.03 11.95
N ASP A 234 -3.91 -6.28 10.85
CA ASP A 234 -4.85 -6.42 9.73
C ASP A 234 -4.34 -7.45 8.72
N ALA A 235 -3.07 -7.34 8.33
CA ALA A 235 -2.44 -8.31 7.42
C ALA A 235 -2.08 -9.62 8.13
N LYS A 236 -2.02 -9.63 9.47
CA LYS A 236 -1.77 -10.82 10.30
C LYS A 236 -0.46 -11.52 9.93
N VAL A 237 0.60 -10.76 9.69
CA VAL A 237 1.93 -11.28 9.30
C VAL A 237 2.43 -12.34 10.28
N ASN A 238 3.06 -13.40 9.78
CA ASN A 238 3.49 -14.54 10.58
C ASN A 238 4.70 -14.19 11.46
N THR A 239 5.69 -13.51 10.87
CA THR A 239 6.94 -13.11 11.54
C THR A 239 7.42 -11.76 11.02
N LEU A 240 8.19 -11.05 11.85
CA LEU A 240 8.94 -9.86 11.45
C LEU A 240 10.44 -10.13 11.56
N THR A 241 11.18 -9.93 10.46
CA THR A 241 12.65 -9.92 10.47
C THR A 241 13.12 -8.49 10.25
N VAL A 242 13.70 -7.86 11.26
CA VAL A 242 14.27 -6.51 11.17
C VAL A 242 15.75 -6.61 10.82
N VAL A 243 16.16 -6.03 9.69
CA VAL A 243 17.56 -6.03 9.24
C VAL A 243 18.10 -4.61 9.30
N THR A 244 19.12 -4.37 10.12
CA THR A 244 19.72 -3.04 10.32
C THR A 244 21.22 -3.06 10.03
N MET A 245 21.83 -1.90 9.82
CA MET A 245 23.29 -1.78 9.80
C MET A 245 23.85 -1.62 11.22
N GLU A 246 25.14 -1.89 11.42
CA GLU A 246 25.86 -1.71 12.70
C GLU A 246 26.01 -0.23 13.13
N VAL A 247 25.69 0.71 12.25
CA VAL A 247 25.77 2.15 12.51
C VAL A 247 24.61 2.65 13.39
N PRO A 248 24.85 3.66 14.24
CA PRO A 248 23.87 4.09 15.24
C PRO A 248 22.57 4.65 14.64
N CYS A 249 22.62 5.19 13.42
CA CYS A 249 21.43 5.72 12.77
C CYS A 249 20.36 4.66 12.46
N CYS A 250 20.70 3.37 12.38
CA CYS A 250 19.73 2.32 12.12
C CYS A 250 18.97 1.83 13.36
N SER A 251 19.37 2.26 14.56
CA SER A 251 18.72 1.87 15.83
C SER A 251 17.24 2.28 15.89
N GLY A 252 16.87 3.39 15.22
CA GLY A 252 15.50 3.87 15.14
C GLY A 252 14.54 2.88 14.48
N LEU A 253 15.00 2.09 13.51
CA LEU A 253 14.13 1.14 12.80
C LEU A 253 13.64 0.02 13.73
N LEU A 254 14.55 -0.55 14.53
CA LEU A 254 14.17 -1.56 15.53
C LEU A 254 13.25 -0.98 16.60
N ALA A 255 13.52 0.26 17.04
CA ALA A 255 12.68 0.94 18.02
C ALA A 255 11.24 1.13 17.49
N LEU A 256 11.07 1.51 16.22
CA LEU A 256 9.75 1.64 15.59
C LEU A 256 9.01 0.31 15.53
N VAL A 257 9.69 -0.76 15.12
CA VAL A 257 9.08 -2.10 15.08
C VAL A 257 8.64 -2.55 16.47
N ARG A 258 9.47 -2.34 17.50
CA ARG A 258 9.12 -2.67 18.89
C ARG A 258 7.95 -1.85 19.40
N THR A 259 7.90 -0.55 19.11
CA THR A 259 6.78 0.33 19.48
C THR A 259 5.49 -0.14 18.82
N ALA A 260 5.52 -0.42 17.52
CA ALA A 260 4.36 -0.93 16.78
C ALA A 260 3.88 -2.28 17.31
N ALA A 261 4.80 -3.19 17.62
CA ALA A 261 4.48 -4.50 18.19
C ALA A 261 3.92 -4.40 19.62
N ALA A 262 4.40 -3.45 20.43
CA ALA A 262 3.87 -3.21 21.77
C ALA A 262 2.46 -2.56 21.73
N ALA A 263 2.17 -1.77 20.71
CA ALA A 263 0.85 -1.17 20.49
C ALA A 263 -0.17 -2.16 19.90
N ALA A 264 0.30 -3.23 19.25
CA ALA A 264 -0.55 -4.29 18.71
C ALA A 264 -1.08 -5.22 19.82
N SER A 265 -2.35 -5.60 19.69
CA SER A 265 -3.01 -6.61 20.51
C SER A 265 -2.51 -8.03 20.19
N ARG A 266 -2.08 -8.27 18.94
CA ARG A 266 -1.49 -9.54 18.50
C ARG A 266 0.03 -9.54 18.70
N LYS A 267 0.54 -10.65 19.28
CA LYS A 267 1.98 -10.92 19.34
C LYS A 267 2.49 -11.49 18.03
N VAL A 268 3.61 -10.99 17.55
CA VAL A 268 4.35 -11.48 16.39
C VAL A 268 5.80 -11.76 16.80
N PRO A 269 6.40 -12.89 16.40
CA PRO A 269 7.83 -13.13 16.62
C PRO A 269 8.69 -12.11 15.86
N ILE A 270 9.69 -11.54 16.54
CA ILE A 270 10.60 -10.54 15.97
C ILE A 270 12.02 -11.11 15.97
N LYS A 271 12.62 -11.23 14.79
CA LYS A 271 14.06 -11.49 14.62
C LYS A 271 14.75 -10.18 14.28
N HIS A 272 15.83 -9.83 14.97
CA HIS A 272 16.67 -8.68 14.62
C HIS A 272 18.04 -9.16 14.14
N VAL A 273 18.51 -8.62 13.01
CA VAL A 273 19.80 -8.95 12.39
C VAL A 273 20.58 -7.68 12.11
N VAL A 274 21.84 -7.65 12.53
CA VAL A 274 22.74 -6.51 12.32
C VAL A 274 23.78 -6.85 11.25
N ILE A 275 23.86 -6.01 10.22
CA ILE A 275 24.81 -6.12 9.09
C ILE A 275 25.98 -5.16 9.30
N GLY A 276 27.21 -5.65 9.07
CA GLY A 276 28.41 -4.82 9.14
C GLY A 276 28.57 -3.87 7.96
N ILE A 277 29.32 -2.77 8.12
CA ILE A 277 29.67 -1.85 7.03
C ILE A 277 30.58 -2.50 5.98
N GLN A 278 31.26 -3.59 6.35
CA GLN A 278 32.03 -4.45 5.44
C GLN A 278 31.21 -5.64 4.93
N GLY A 279 29.89 -5.63 5.14
CA GLY A 279 29.00 -6.77 4.91
C GLY A 279 29.03 -7.79 6.05
N GLY A 280 28.39 -8.93 5.80
CA GLY A 280 28.27 -10.02 6.78
C GLY A 280 27.31 -9.73 7.94
N VAL A 281 26.91 -10.79 8.65
CA VAL A 281 26.07 -10.70 9.85
C VAL A 281 26.96 -10.51 11.08
N LYS A 282 26.72 -9.45 11.85
CA LYS A 282 27.41 -9.16 13.11
C LYS A 282 26.71 -9.79 14.31
N SER A 283 25.38 -9.75 14.34
CA SER A 283 24.58 -10.33 15.40
C SER A 283 23.18 -10.70 14.93
N GLU A 284 22.59 -11.67 15.61
CA GLU A 284 21.18 -12.04 15.48
C GLU A 284 20.55 -12.20 16.86
N THR A 285 19.38 -11.62 17.06
CA THR A 285 18.55 -11.80 18.27
C THR A 285 17.12 -12.15 17.90
N ARG A 286 16.41 -12.80 18.81
CA ARG A 286 15.00 -13.22 18.64
C ARG A 286 14.21 -12.85 19.89
N GLU A 287 13.05 -12.25 19.70
CA GLU A 287 12.13 -11.74 20.73
C GLU A 287 10.69 -12.18 20.44
#